data_AF-N9GSI3-F1
#
_entry.id   AF-N9GSI3-F1
#
_cell.length_a   1.000
_cell.length_b   1.000
_cell.length_c   1.000
_cell.angle_alpha   90.00
_cell.angle_beta   90.00
_cell.angle_gamma   90.00
#
_symmetry.space_group_name_H-M   'P 1'
#
loop_
_entity.id
_entity.type
_entity.pdbx_description
1 polymer ?
#
loop_
_entity_poly.entity_id
_entity_poly.type
_entity_poly.pdbx_seq_one_letter_code
_entity_poly.pdbx_strand_id
1 'polypeptide(L)'
;MNNNKDSIGNAFPVYKSVNRRFIKASSGFTLVELMLSLALGLIITAAAILLFLTGQRSLSMQQGVSDIQDNANFGLNYITQDIRLTNLNNSKAIINDETAAAGVVLTSSVNATLDETTTPATPLSNLNRSIIGTTANVNLLSRSSGMIAGTAPMWTGVSNITIDGEETESDQLVIQYEPLYTQTRDGAVDFFVGGFDCEGNTLRFRVEQDAANPTTPFGRQVVVQRYFLREDNNKQANEPNQALALACDAGYYPVEGSPANITNYGDAGEIIMKRVDHFRVLLNVQSDETAGRRYVSINDYLNLPAPRPRIVSVQLGMLVRSAQSVGSESTIKNDQEFIVLDQTVQVKVPESSNTKYVRQVVSQTIALRNVFGERGR
;
A
#
# COMPACT_ATOMS: atom_id res chain seq x y z
N MET A 1 0.25 55.81 124.84
CA MET A 1 0.05 54.81 125.90
C MET A 1 -1.27 54.12 125.65
N ASN A 2 -1.24 52.79 125.54
CA ASN A 2 -2.35 51.81 125.43
C ASN A 2 -3.71 52.27 124.87
N ASN A 3 -4.15 51.60 123.80
CA ASN A 3 -5.35 50.75 123.90
C ASN A 3 -5.48 49.79 122.72
N ASN A 4 -5.71 48.52 123.08
CA ASN A 4 -6.26 47.46 122.24
C ASN A 4 -7.54 47.91 121.53
N LYS A 5 -7.67 47.56 120.24
CA LYS A 5 -8.97 47.39 119.58
C LYS A 5 -8.91 46.15 118.69
N ASP A 6 -9.67 45.14 119.08
CA ASP A 6 -10.08 44.03 118.24
C ASP A 6 -10.81 44.55 117.01
N SER A 7 -10.53 44.04 115.80
CA SER A 7 -11.53 43.97 114.74
C SER A 7 -11.19 42.96 113.63
N ILE A 8 -12.07 41.96 113.53
CA ILE A 8 -12.69 41.43 112.30
C ILE A 8 -11.80 40.57 111.39
N GLY A 9 -11.97 39.24 111.55
CA GLY A 9 -11.59 38.26 110.54
C GLY A 9 -12.44 38.38 109.28
N ASN A 10 -11.79 38.65 108.15
CA ASN A 10 -12.35 38.51 106.81
C ASN A 10 -11.84 37.20 106.20
N ALA A 11 -12.64 36.13 106.31
CA ALA A 11 -12.45 34.92 105.53
C ALA A 11 -13.07 35.12 104.14
N PHE A 12 -12.25 35.44 103.14
CA PHE A 12 -12.66 35.45 101.74
C PHE A 12 -12.73 34.02 101.19
N PRO A 13 -13.80 33.64 100.46
CA PRO A 13 -13.94 32.29 99.93
C PRO A 13 -13.00 32.04 98.74
N VAL A 14 -12.33 30.89 98.78
CA VAL A 14 -11.45 30.38 97.72
C VAL A 14 -12.30 29.93 96.52
N TYR A 15 -12.14 30.58 95.36
CA TYR A 15 -12.71 30.11 94.10
C TYR A 15 -11.97 28.85 93.62
N LYS A 16 -12.65 27.71 93.57
CA LYS A 16 -12.17 26.50 92.89
C LYS A 16 -12.09 26.78 91.38
N SER A 17 -10.91 26.72 90.79
CA SER A 17 -10.74 26.73 89.34
C SER A 17 -11.31 25.45 88.74
N VAL A 18 -12.38 25.56 87.94
CA VAL A 18 -12.91 24.44 87.17
C VAL A 18 -12.00 24.25 85.97
N ASN A 19 -11.11 23.26 86.07
CA ASN A 19 -10.29 22.80 84.95
C ASN A 19 -11.22 22.11 83.93
N ARG A 20 -11.73 22.86 82.93
CA ARG A 20 -12.44 22.26 81.78
C ARG A 20 -11.43 21.48 80.96
N ARG A 21 -11.33 20.17 81.19
CA ARG A 21 -10.70 19.25 80.25
C ARG A 21 -11.47 19.33 78.94
N PHE A 22 -10.86 19.89 77.90
CA PHE A 22 -11.26 19.56 76.53
C PHE A 22 -11.01 18.06 76.37
N ILE A 23 -12.08 17.27 76.38
CA ILE A 23 -12.03 15.89 75.92
C ILE A 23 -11.68 15.99 74.43
N LYS A 24 -10.42 15.69 74.07
CA LYS A 24 -10.11 15.37 72.68
C LYS A 24 -10.91 14.11 72.35
N ALA A 25 -12.02 14.27 71.63
CA ALA A 25 -12.70 13.13 71.04
C ALA A 25 -11.73 12.49 70.05
N SER A 26 -11.14 11.36 70.42
CA SER A 26 -10.45 10.50 69.47
C SER A 26 -11.53 9.83 68.61
N SER A 27 -11.82 10.42 67.45
CA SER A 27 -12.61 9.77 66.40
C SER A 27 -11.80 8.59 65.87
N GLY A 28 -12.04 7.40 66.42
CA GLY A 28 -11.52 6.17 65.84
C GLY A 28 -12.31 5.84 64.57
N PHE A 29 -11.60 5.49 63.48
CA PHE A 29 -12.24 5.04 62.26
C PHE A 29 -13.06 3.78 62.51
N THR A 30 -14.28 3.75 61.97
CA THR A 30 -15.08 2.52 61.98
C THR A 30 -14.53 1.53 60.96
N LEU A 31 -14.65 0.23 61.25
CA LEU A 31 -14.29 -0.83 60.27
C LEU A 31 -15.03 -0.61 58.93
N VAL A 32 -16.26 -0.09 59.01
CA VAL A 32 -17.12 0.22 57.86
C VAL A 32 -16.54 1.36 57.01
N GLU A 33 -16.04 2.45 57.61
CA GLU A 33 -15.34 3.51 56.86
C GLU A 33 -14.10 3.00 56.14
N LEU A 34 -13.32 2.12 56.77
CA LEU A 34 -12.16 1.50 56.13
C LEU A 34 -12.58 0.63 54.93
N MET A 35 -13.63 -0.17 55.08
CA MET A 35 -14.16 -0.99 54.00
C MET A 35 -14.70 -0.12 52.85
N LEU A 36 -15.42 0.96 53.16
CA LEU A 36 -15.93 1.92 52.18
C LEU A 36 -14.81 2.63 51.42
N SER A 37 -13.80 3.13 52.13
CA SER A 37 -12.69 3.84 51.51
C SER A 37 -11.82 2.92 50.65
N LEU A 38 -11.60 1.68 51.07
CA LEU A 38 -10.89 0.67 50.26
C LEU A 38 -11.71 0.25 49.03
N ALA A 39 -13.02 0.05 49.18
CA ALA A 39 -13.91 -0.27 48.07
C ALA A 39 -13.97 0.88 47.04
N LEU A 40 -14.14 2.13 47.49
CA LEU A 40 -14.17 3.30 46.61
C LEU A 40 -12.81 3.53 45.93
N GLY A 41 -11.70 3.34 46.64
CA GLY A 41 -10.36 3.42 46.06
C GLY A 41 -10.12 2.39 44.95
N LEU A 42 -10.58 1.15 45.14
CA LEU A 42 -10.53 0.10 44.12
C LEU A 42 -11.36 0.45 42.89
N ILE A 43 -12.56 1.00 43.07
CA ILE A 43 -13.42 1.39 41.95
C ILE A 43 -12.78 2.52 41.13
N ILE A 44 -12.24 3.54 41.79
CA ILE A 44 -11.61 4.68 41.11
C ILE A 44 -10.34 4.24 40.39
N THR A 45 -9.50 3.40 41.01
CA THR A 45 -8.29 2.88 40.36
C THR A 45 -8.64 1.98 39.18
N ALA A 46 -9.64 1.11 39.28
CA ALA A 46 -10.12 0.31 38.16
C ALA A 46 -10.63 1.18 37.00
N ALA A 47 -11.43 2.23 37.29
CA ALA A 47 -11.90 3.17 36.28
C ALA A 47 -10.75 3.95 35.61
N ALA A 48 -9.76 4.41 36.39
CA ALA A 48 -8.58 5.09 35.87
C ALA A 48 -7.74 4.19 34.95
N ILE A 49 -7.55 2.92 35.33
CA ILE A 49 -6.84 1.92 34.51
C ILE A 49 -7.61 1.68 33.19
N LEU A 50 -8.94 1.53 33.25
CA LEU A 50 -9.76 1.35 32.05
C LEU A 50 -9.67 2.55 31.09
N LEU A 51 -9.72 3.78 31.62
CA LEU A 51 -9.55 5.00 30.81
C LEU A 51 -8.16 5.06 30.18
N PHE A 52 -7.11 4.72 30.93
CA PHE A 52 -5.75 4.68 30.42
C PHE A 52 -5.58 3.65 29.29
N LEU A 53 -6.10 2.43 29.48
CA LEU A 53 -6.07 1.37 28.47
C LEU A 53 -6.85 1.77 27.21
N THR A 54 -8.01 2.40 27.38
CA THR A 54 -8.82 2.92 26.26
C THR A 54 -8.07 4.02 25.51
N GLY A 55 -7.40 4.92 26.24
CA GLY A 55 -6.56 5.97 25.66
C GLY A 55 -5.38 5.40 24.86
N GLN A 56 -4.69 4.39 25.38
CA GLN A 56 -3.62 3.71 24.65
C GLN A 56 -4.12 3.04 23.37
N ARG A 57 -5.26 2.32 23.43
CA ARG A 57 -5.86 1.68 22.25
C ARG A 57 -6.26 2.70 21.19
N SER A 58 -6.89 3.81 21.60
CA SER A 58 -7.23 4.90 20.70
C SER A 58 -5.99 5.47 20.01
N LEU A 59 -4.88 5.64 20.74
CA LEU A 59 -3.62 6.10 20.17
C LEU A 59 -3.06 5.10 19.15
N SER A 60 -3.03 3.80 19.48
CA SER A 60 -2.58 2.75 18.54
C SER A 60 -3.45 2.69 17.29
N MET A 61 -4.76 2.88 17.42
CA MET A 61 -5.68 2.93 16.27
C MET A 61 -5.44 4.17 15.40
N GLN A 62 -5.22 5.34 16.00
CA GLN A 62 -4.88 6.56 15.26
C GLN A 62 -3.55 6.43 14.53
N GLN A 63 -2.53 5.86 15.18
CA GLN A 63 -1.24 5.56 14.55
C GLN A 63 -1.40 4.56 13.41
N GLY A 64 -2.15 3.47 13.61
CA GLY A 64 -2.40 2.48 12.56
C GLY A 64 -3.12 3.06 11.34
N VAL A 65 -4.06 4.00 11.54
CA VAL A 65 -4.71 4.73 10.44
C VAL A 65 -3.73 5.70 9.76
N SER A 66 -2.90 6.41 10.52
CA SER A 66 -1.86 7.31 9.98
C SER A 66 -0.88 6.54 9.08
N ASP A 67 -0.36 5.41 9.57
CA ASP A 67 0.58 4.57 8.82
C ASP A 67 -0.01 4.11 7.48
N ILE A 68 -1.30 3.71 7.47
CA ILE A 68 -1.98 3.31 6.24
C ILE A 68 -2.10 4.49 5.26
N GLN A 69 -2.47 5.67 5.77
CA GLN A 69 -2.60 6.87 4.93
C GLN A 69 -1.26 7.30 4.34
N ASP A 70 -0.20 7.29 5.14
CA ASP A 70 1.14 7.65 4.66
C ASP A 70 1.62 6.66 3.60
N ASN A 71 1.51 5.35 3.85
CA ASN A 71 1.86 4.31 2.88
C ASN A 71 1.07 4.46 1.57
N ALA A 72 -0.23 4.75 1.67
CA ALA A 72 -1.10 4.97 0.51
C ALA A 72 -0.70 6.23 -0.29
N ASN A 73 -0.46 7.35 0.40
CA ASN A 73 -0.10 8.61 -0.22
C ASN A 73 1.26 8.55 -0.91
N PHE A 74 2.27 7.91 -0.31
CA PHE A 74 3.57 7.79 -0.96
C PHE A 74 3.52 6.79 -2.11
N GLY A 75 3.02 5.56 -1.89
CA GLY A 75 3.07 4.51 -2.89
C GLY A 75 2.25 4.82 -4.15
N LEU A 76 0.99 5.23 -4.01
CA LEU A 76 0.10 5.42 -5.18
C LEU A 76 0.45 6.63 -6.04
N ASN A 77 1.06 7.67 -5.46
CA ASN A 77 1.38 8.89 -6.21
C ASN A 77 2.48 8.62 -7.25
N TYR A 78 3.52 7.84 -6.92
CA TYR A 78 4.55 7.43 -7.88
C TYR A 78 3.96 6.61 -9.02
N ILE A 79 3.19 5.57 -8.69
CA ILE A 79 2.51 4.72 -9.68
C ILE A 79 1.63 5.55 -10.61
N THR A 80 0.86 6.49 -10.05
CA THR A 80 -0.05 7.34 -10.82
C THR A 80 0.70 8.25 -11.79
N GLN A 81 1.85 8.78 -11.39
CA GLN A 81 2.67 9.64 -12.25
C GLN A 81 3.21 8.85 -13.44
N ASP A 82 3.74 7.65 -13.23
CA ASP A 82 4.31 6.82 -14.29
C ASP A 82 3.22 6.29 -15.24
N ILE A 83 2.07 5.86 -14.70
CA ILE A 83 0.91 5.49 -15.52
C ILE A 83 0.48 6.66 -16.43
N ARG A 84 0.59 7.93 -15.99
CA ARG A 84 0.22 9.07 -16.83
C ARG A 84 1.21 9.33 -17.99
N LEU A 85 2.44 8.84 -17.89
CA LEU A 85 3.44 8.92 -18.96
C LEU A 85 3.24 7.83 -20.03
N THR A 86 2.41 6.81 -19.74
CA THR A 86 2.12 5.76 -20.71
C THR A 86 1.61 6.32 -22.04
N ASN A 87 2.06 5.71 -23.14
CA ASN A 87 1.71 6.09 -24.51
C ASN A 87 2.10 7.52 -24.92
N LEU A 88 2.91 8.22 -24.11
CA LEU A 88 3.59 9.44 -24.55
C LEU A 88 4.52 9.10 -25.72
N ASN A 89 4.60 9.99 -26.72
CA ASN A 89 5.42 9.82 -27.94
C ASN A 89 5.15 8.59 -28.82
N ASN A 90 4.15 7.76 -28.50
CA ASN A 90 3.78 6.64 -29.35
C ASN A 90 3.20 7.11 -30.71
N SER A 91 3.38 6.33 -31.77
CA SER A 91 2.78 6.65 -33.07
C SER A 91 1.25 6.52 -33.07
N LYS A 92 0.71 5.66 -32.20
CA LYS A 92 -0.74 5.44 -32.08
C LYS A 92 -1.30 6.09 -30.82
N ALA A 93 -2.49 6.69 -30.93
CA ALA A 93 -3.26 7.20 -29.80
C ALA A 93 -4.20 6.13 -29.20
N ILE A 94 -3.78 4.87 -29.22
CA ILE A 94 -4.58 3.72 -28.77
C ILE A 94 -3.69 2.89 -27.87
N ILE A 95 -4.22 2.37 -26.76
CA ILE A 95 -3.60 1.31 -25.97
C ILE A 95 -4.55 0.12 -26.05
N ASN A 96 -4.03 -1.01 -26.52
CA ASN A 96 -4.64 -2.33 -26.44
C ASN A 96 -3.49 -3.35 -26.31
N ASP A 97 -3.79 -4.63 -26.35
CA ASP A 97 -2.83 -5.74 -26.28
C ASP A 97 -1.91 -5.86 -27.51
N GLU A 98 -2.13 -5.12 -28.58
CA GLU A 98 -1.33 -5.19 -29.81
C GLU A 98 -0.47 -3.94 -30.02
N THR A 99 -0.67 -2.90 -29.20
CA THR A 99 0.04 -1.63 -29.38
C THR A 99 1.42 -1.72 -28.75
N ALA A 100 2.44 -1.77 -29.62
CA ALA A 100 3.85 -1.79 -29.24
C ALA A 100 4.27 -0.53 -28.48
N ALA A 101 5.12 -0.70 -27.46
CA ALA A 101 5.66 0.35 -26.60
C ALA A 101 4.57 1.24 -25.94
N ALA A 102 3.32 0.75 -25.82
CA ALA A 102 2.19 1.54 -25.33
C ALA A 102 1.62 0.99 -24.02
N GLY A 103 1.82 1.74 -22.94
CA GLY A 103 1.04 1.65 -21.72
C GLY A 103 1.02 0.31 -21.02
N VAL A 104 -0.16 -0.29 -20.86
CA VAL A 104 -0.32 -1.54 -20.09
C VAL A 104 0.25 -2.69 -20.90
N VAL A 105 1.17 -3.46 -20.31
CA VAL A 105 1.82 -4.58 -20.97
C VAL A 105 1.04 -5.86 -20.68
N LEU A 106 0.31 -6.34 -21.69
CA LEU A 106 -0.55 -7.52 -21.63
C LEU A 106 0.02 -8.69 -22.44
N THR A 107 0.76 -8.39 -23.50
CA THR A 107 1.34 -9.36 -24.43
C THR A 107 2.83 -9.12 -24.68
N SER A 108 3.52 -10.21 -24.95
CA SER A 108 4.89 -10.27 -25.47
C SER A 108 4.91 -11.10 -26.75
N SER A 109 6.09 -11.29 -27.34
CA SER A 109 6.30 -12.20 -28.47
C SER A 109 5.82 -13.65 -28.20
N VAL A 110 5.60 -14.03 -26.93
CA VAL A 110 5.17 -15.37 -26.52
C VAL A 110 3.67 -15.60 -26.67
N ASN A 111 2.84 -14.60 -26.39
CA ASN A 111 1.37 -14.72 -26.37
C ASN A 111 0.64 -13.69 -27.25
N ALA A 112 1.37 -13.01 -28.13
CA ALA A 112 0.80 -12.06 -29.07
C ALA A 112 -0.11 -12.71 -30.12
N THR A 113 -1.06 -11.93 -30.62
CA THR A 113 -1.67 -12.19 -31.94
C THR A 113 -0.57 -12.12 -33.00
N LEU A 114 -0.61 -13.02 -33.97
CA LEU A 114 0.33 -13.03 -35.09
C LEU A 114 -0.31 -12.37 -36.32
N ASP A 115 0.41 -11.43 -36.93
CA ASP A 115 0.07 -10.91 -38.25
C ASP A 115 0.62 -11.86 -39.33
N GLU A 116 -0.26 -12.71 -39.84
CA GLU A 116 0.05 -13.71 -40.88
C GLU A 116 0.25 -13.11 -42.28
N THR A 117 0.06 -11.79 -42.45
CA THR A 117 0.33 -11.12 -43.74
C THR A 117 1.83 -10.96 -44.03
N THR A 118 2.68 -11.25 -43.02
CA THR A 118 4.14 -11.18 -43.09
C THR A 118 4.75 -12.58 -43.03
N THR A 119 5.94 -12.77 -43.59
CA THR A 119 6.66 -14.06 -43.55
C THR A 119 8.09 -13.85 -43.05
N PRO A 120 8.45 -14.40 -41.86
CA PRO A 120 7.58 -15.09 -40.91
C PRO A 120 6.51 -14.17 -40.31
N ALA A 121 5.43 -14.74 -39.78
CA ALA A 121 4.34 -13.98 -39.18
C ALA A 121 4.86 -13.10 -38.02
N THR A 122 4.47 -11.82 -37.99
CA THR A 122 5.00 -10.88 -37.02
C THR A 122 4.13 -10.79 -35.76
N PRO A 123 4.71 -10.87 -34.55
CA PRO A 123 3.97 -10.64 -33.31
C PRO A 123 3.45 -9.20 -33.20
N LEU A 124 2.16 -9.07 -32.92
CA LEU A 124 1.50 -7.82 -32.52
C LEU A 124 1.44 -7.78 -30.99
N SER A 125 2.52 -7.30 -30.36
CA SER A 125 2.68 -7.30 -28.91
C SER A 125 2.88 -5.91 -28.31
N ASN A 126 2.62 -5.78 -27.00
CA ASN A 126 2.98 -4.58 -26.26
C ASN A 126 4.49 -4.42 -26.11
N LEU A 127 5.19 -5.46 -25.67
CA LEU A 127 6.65 -5.44 -25.65
C LEU A 127 7.20 -5.40 -27.08
N ASN A 128 8.39 -4.85 -27.26
CA ASN A 128 9.07 -4.90 -28.56
C ASN A 128 9.18 -6.37 -29.01
N ARG A 129 8.75 -6.66 -30.24
CA ARG A 129 8.68 -8.02 -30.81
C ARG A 129 10.01 -8.78 -30.80
N SER A 130 11.14 -8.08 -30.75
CA SER A 130 12.46 -8.69 -30.63
C SER A 130 12.77 -9.21 -29.22
N ILE A 131 12.04 -8.75 -28.20
CA ILE A 131 12.20 -9.20 -26.82
C ILE A 131 11.61 -10.62 -26.71
N ILE A 132 12.48 -11.56 -26.35
CA ILE A 132 12.16 -12.99 -26.23
C ILE A 132 12.75 -13.56 -24.93
N GLY A 133 12.57 -14.85 -24.71
CA GLY A 133 13.20 -15.55 -23.58
C GLY A 133 12.60 -15.18 -22.23
N THR A 134 13.44 -15.06 -21.20
CA THR A 134 13.03 -14.94 -19.80
C THR A 134 12.20 -13.69 -19.53
N THR A 135 12.64 -12.53 -20.04
CA THR A 135 11.96 -11.24 -19.82
C THR A 135 10.67 -11.08 -20.63
N ALA A 136 10.43 -11.95 -21.62
CA ALA A 136 9.18 -12.02 -22.36
C ALA A 136 8.15 -12.98 -21.72
N ASN A 137 8.50 -13.63 -20.60
CA ASN A 137 7.64 -14.63 -19.97
C ASN A 137 6.28 -14.02 -19.60
N VAL A 138 5.21 -14.76 -19.91
CA VAL A 138 3.84 -14.34 -19.63
C VAL A 138 3.62 -13.95 -18.17
N ASN A 139 4.22 -14.62 -17.19
CA ASN A 139 4.03 -14.30 -15.76
C ASN A 139 4.82 -13.08 -15.28
N LEU A 140 5.58 -12.45 -16.17
CA LEU A 140 6.15 -11.11 -15.98
C LEU A 140 5.31 -10.01 -16.64
N LEU A 141 4.17 -10.31 -17.27
CA LEU A 141 3.27 -9.31 -17.85
C LEU A 141 2.11 -9.01 -16.90
N SER A 142 1.17 -8.15 -17.28
CA SER A 142 -0.02 -7.89 -16.45
C SER A 142 -0.86 -9.17 -16.30
N ARG A 143 -1.21 -9.52 -15.06
CA ARG A 143 -1.95 -10.76 -14.71
C ARG A 143 -3.04 -10.47 -13.69
N SER A 144 -4.08 -11.29 -13.67
CA SER A 144 -5.14 -11.22 -12.67
C SER A 144 -5.65 -12.60 -12.30
N SER A 145 -6.46 -12.68 -11.25
CA SER A 145 -7.15 -13.91 -10.85
C SER A 145 -7.83 -14.62 -12.05
N GLY A 146 -7.76 -15.96 -12.03
CA GLY A 146 -8.20 -16.84 -13.12
C GLY A 146 -7.15 -17.14 -14.20
N MET A 147 -5.95 -16.55 -14.09
CA MET A 147 -4.80 -16.89 -14.95
C MET A 147 -3.84 -17.88 -14.27
N ILE A 148 -3.02 -18.57 -15.07
CA ILE A 148 -2.03 -19.52 -14.56
C ILE A 148 -0.91 -18.76 -13.82
N ALA A 149 -0.80 -18.96 -12.51
CA ALA A 149 0.27 -18.40 -11.70
C ALA A 149 1.63 -19.05 -12.03
N GLY A 150 2.70 -18.26 -11.90
CA GLY A 150 4.08 -18.71 -11.95
C GLY A 150 4.68 -18.94 -10.56
N THR A 151 6.00 -19.05 -10.52
CA THR A 151 6.79 -19.14 -9.28
C THR A 151 7.57 -17.85 -9.08
N ALA A 152 7.66 -17.37 -7.83
CA ALA A 152 8.46 -16.19 -7.50
C ALA A 152 9.88 -16.33 -8.10
N PRO A 153 10.42 -15.27 -8.73
CA PRO A 153 9.95 -13.88 -8.74
C PRO A 153 8.84 -13.52 -9.74
N MET A 154 8.33 -14.47 -10.52
CA MET A 154 7.18 -14.23 -11.41
C MET A 154 5.88 -14.08 -10.61
N TRP A 155 4.82 -13.60 -11.26
CA TRP A 155 3.50 -13.46 -10.61
C TRP A 155 3.02 -14.78 -10.02
N THR A 156 2.77 -14.78 -8.71
CA THR A 156 2.28 -15.95 -7.96
C THR A 156 0.82 -15.84 -7.57
N GLY A 157 0.20 -14.67 -7.76
CA GLY A 157 -1.17 -14.41 -7.32
C GLY A 157 -1.35 -14.29 -5.81
N VAL A 158 -0.28 -14.18 -5.00
CA VAL A 158 -0.40 -14.20 -3.53
C VAL A 158 -1.38 -13.16 -2.99
N SER A 159 -2.21 -13.59 -2.04
CA SER A 159 -3.19 -12.74 -1.37
C SER A 159 -3.59 -13.29 0.00
N ASN A 160 -4.05 -12.39 0.87
CA ASN A 160 -4.58 -12.70 2.20
C ASN A 160 -6.11 -12.63 2.25
N ILE A 161 -6.82 -12.63 1.11
CA ILE A 161 -8.28 -12.54 1.09
C ILE A 161 -8.95 -13.80 0.52
N THR A 162 -10.26 -13.85 0.73
CA THR A 162 -11.20 -14.80 0.15
C THR A 162 -12.40 -14.06 -0.41
N ILE A 163 -13.05 -14.64 -1.41
CA ILE A 163 -14.36 -14.23 -1.93
C ILE A 163 -15.27 -15.43 -1.82
N ASP A 164 -16.43 -15.27 -1.16
CA ASP A 164 -17.36 -16.37 -0.88
C ASP A 164 -16.71 -17.60 -0.22
N GLY A 165 -15.67 -17.38 0.59
CA GLY A 165 -14.92 -18.43 1.29
C GLY A 165 -13.79 -19.08 0.47
N GLU A 166 -13.67 -18.77 -0.81
CA GLU A 166 -12.62 -19.31 -1.69
C GLU A 166 -11.42 -18.36 -1.76
N GLU A 167 -10.21 -18.91 -1.76
CA GLU A 167 -9.01 -18.10 -1.95
C GLU A 167 -9.03 -17.42 -3.32
N THR A 168 -8.65 -16.15 -3.38
CA THR A 168 -8.60 -15.38 -4.63
C THR A 168 -7.24 -14.73 -4.81
N GLU A 169 -6.71 -14.80 -6.02
CA GLU A 169 -5.39 -14.22 -6.31
C GLU A 169 -5.42 -12.69 -6.38
N SER A 170 -4.32 -12.05 -5.96
CA SER A 170 -4.08 -10.64 -6.27
C SER A 170 -3.54 -10.49 -7.69
N ASP A 171 -3.79 -9.34 -8.28
CA ASP A 171 -3.36 -8.99 -9.63
C ASP A 171 -1.90 -8.52 -9.68
N GLN A 172 -1.35 -8.42 -10.89
CA GLN A 172 -0.08 -7.79 -11.21
C GLN A 172 -0.31 -6.81 -12.37
N LEU A 173 0.14 -5.57 -12.22
CA LEU A 173 0.10 -4.57 -13.28
C LEU A 173 1.49 -4.35 -13.82
N VAL A 174 1.63 -4.38 -15.15
CA VAL A 174 2.85 -3.99 -15.83
C VAL A 174 2.55 -2.83 -16.75
N ILE A 175 3.34 -1.79 -16.63
CA ILE A 175 3.28 -0.64 -17.52
C ILE A 175 4.62 -0.44 -18.22
N GLN A 176 4.57 0.25 -19.35
CA GLN A 176 5.75 0.76 -20.01
C GLN A 176 5.50 2.17 -20.55
N TYR A 177 6.57 2.98 -20.55
CA TYR A 177 6.55 4.34 -21.04
C TYR A 177 7.95 4.80 -21.47
N GLU A 178 8.01 5.76 -22.40
CA GLU A 178 9.22 6.53 -22.65
C GLU A 178 9.22 7.72 -21.68
N PRO A 179 10.23 7.86 -20.80
CA PRO A 179 10.38 9.04 -19.96
C PRO A 179 10.49 10.33 -20.78
N LEU A 180 10.11 11.45 -20.18
CA LEU A 180 10.41 12.76 -20.75
C LEU A 180 11.90 13.10 -20.52
N TYR A 181 12.74 12.63 -21.43
CA TYR A 181 14.18 12.85 -21.33
C TYR A 181 14.57 14.32 -21.53
N THR A 182 15.44 14.80 -20.65
CA THR A 182 16.19 16.04 -20.83
C THR A 182 17.64 15.71 -21.13
N GLN A 183 18.27 16.47 -22.03
CA GLN A 183 19.69 16.28 -22.33
C GLN A 183 20.54 17.15 -21.39
N THR A 184 21.53 16.54 -20.75
CA THR A 184 22.49 17.21 -19.87
C THR A 184 23.90 16.85 -20.29
N ARG A 185 24.86 17.75 -20.03
CA ARG A 185 26.27 17.52 -20.32
C ARG A 185 27.05 17.40 -19.01
N ASP A 186 27.87 16.36 -18.90
CA ASP A 186 28.75 16.12 -17.76
C ASP A 186 30.16 15.85 -18.27
N GLY A 187 31.05 16.82 -18.07
CA GLY A 187 32.34 16.87 -18.75
C GLY A 187 32.19 16.90 -20.27
N ALA A 188 32.70 15.86 -20.94
CA ALA A 188 32.65 15.71 -22.40
C ALA A 188 31.58 14.72 -22.88
N VAL A 189 30.71 14.22 -21.98
CA VAL A 189 29.70 13.22 -22.30
C VAL A 189 28.30 13.81 -22.12
N ASP A 190 27.45 13.61 -23.13
CA ASP A 190 26.05 13.99 -23.08
C ASP A 190 25.18 12.82 -22.60
N PHE A 191 24.18 13.14 -21.78
CA PHE A 191 23.28 12.18 -21.16
C PHE A 191 21.82 12.57 -21.38
N PHE A 192 20.99 11.57 -21.67
CA PHE A 192 19.55 11.63 -21.46
C PHE A 192 19.23 11.34 -20.00
N VAL A 193 18.47 12.23 -19.36
CA VAL A 193 18.04 12.13 -17.96
C VAL A 193 16.51 12.12 -17.90
N GLY A 194 15.95 11.00 -17.46
CA GLY A 194 14.50 10.71 -17.42
C GLY A 194 13.90 10.68 -16.02
N GLY A 195 14.67 11.02 -14.97
CA GLY A 195 14.23 10.95 -13.58
C GLY A 195 14.62 9.65 -12.90
N PHE A 196 13.66 9.02 -12.22
CA PHE A 196 13.86 7.78 -11.47
C PHE A 196 12.78 6.76 -11.85
N ASP A 197 13.11 5.48 -11.76
CA ASP A 197 12.11 4.41 -11.81
C ASP A 197 11.50 4.15 -10.42
N CYS A 198 10.55 3.23 -10.36
CA CYS A 198 9.83 2.87 -9.14
C CYS A 198 10.69 2.15 -8.08
N GLU A 199 11.89 1.70 -8.45
CA GLU A 199 12.89 1.14 -7.52
C GLU A 199 13.85 2.21 -6.99
N GLY A 200 13.78 3.42 -7.54
CA GLY A 200 14.62 4.55 -7.16
C GLY A 200 15.94 4.61 -7.92
N ASN A 201 16.12 3.83 -8.99
CA ASN A 201 17.30 3.94 -9.84
C ASN A 201 17.18 5.17 -10.74
N THR A 202 18.30 5.86 -10.94
CA THR A 202 18.36 7.01 -11.86
C THR A 202 18.25 6.56 -13.31
N LEU A 203 17.28 7.08 -14.05
CA LEU A 203 17.12 6.88 -15.48
C LEU A 203 18.06 7.83 -16.23
N ARG A 204 19.34 7.49 -16.27
CA ARG A 204 20.40 8.28 -16.92
C ARG A 204 21.19 7.43 -17.90
N PHE A 205 21.12 7.78 -19.17
CA PHE A 205 21.73 7.03 -20.26
C PHE A 205 22.60 7.96 -21.12
N ARG A 206 23.73 7.46 -21.61
CA ARG A 206 24.56 8.25 -22.54
C ARG A 206 23.77 8.49 -23.83
N VAL A 207 23.95 9.65 -24.45
CA VAL A 207 23.35 9.91 -25.77
C VAL A 207 23.98 9.02 -26.83
N GLU A 208 25.30 8.85 -26.76
CA GLU A 208 26.09 8.02 -27.68
C GLU A 208 26.69 6.81 -26.98
N GLN A 209 26.84 5.72 -27.74
CA GLN A 209 27.47 4.49 -27.27
C GLN A 209 28.88 4.78 -26.73
N ASP A 210 29.19 4.17 -25.59
CA ASP A 210 30.55 4.18 -25.07
C ASP A 210 31.47 3.28 -25.90
N ALA A 211 32.41 3.87 -26.64
CA ALA A 211 33.39 3.13 -27.42
C ALA A 211 34.32 2.28 -26.53
N ALA A 212 34.58 2.70 -25.29
CA ALA A 212 35.42 1.95 -24.36
C ALA A 212 34.66 0.81 -23.67
N ASN A 213 33.34 0.93 -23.56
CA ASN A 213 32.47 -0.10 -22.98
C ASN A 213 31.18 -0.26 -23.81
N PRO A 214 31.22 -1.09 -24.88
CA PRO A 214 30.09 -1.29 -25.79
C PRO A 214 28.85 -1.89 -25.14
N THR A 215 28.97 -2.42 -23.91
CA THR A 215 27.84 -3.00 -23.17
C THR A 215 27.06 -1.97 -22.36
N THR A 216 27.59 -0.75 -22.20
CA THR A 216 26.91 0.33 -21.48
C THR A 216 25.66 0.75 -22.24
N PRO A 217 24.48 0.74 -21.60
CA PRO A 217 23.25 1.23 -22.21
C PRO A 217 23.34 2.69 -22.63
N PHE A 218 22.81 3.01 -23.81
CA PHE A 218 22.83 4.34 -24.40
C PHE A 218 21.56 4.60 -25.21
N GLY A 219 21.33 5.86 -25.56
CA GLY A 219 20.12 6.31 -26.23
C GLY A 219 18.93 6.36 -25.28
N ARG A 220 17.77 6.76 -25.84
CA ARG A 220 16.51 6.79 -25.10
C ARG A 220 16.04 5.37 -24.83
N GLN A 221 15.49 5.15 -23.63
CA GLN A 221 14.96 3.86 -23.23
C GLN A 221 13.45 3.93 -23.03
N VAL A 222 12.77 2.82 -23.30
CA VAL A 222 11.45 2.54 -22.73
C VAL A 222 11.68 1.91 -21.37
N VAL A 223 11.02 2.44 -20.35
CA VAL A 223 11.01 1.90 -18.99
C VAL A 223 9.81 0.97 -18.85
N VAL A 224 10.02 -0.18 -18.23
CA VAL A 224 9.00 -1.19 -17.91
C VAL A 224 8.95 -1.34 -16.41
N GLN A 225 7.77 -1.18 -15.81
CA GLN A 225 7.58 -1.28 -14.36
C GLN A 225 6.47 -2.27 -14.04
N ARG A 226 6.74 -3.18 -13.11
CA ARG A 226 5.86 -4.26 -12.69
C ARG A 226 5.51 -4.11 -11.23
N TYR A 227 4.22 -3.98 -10.93
CA TYR A 227 3.67 -3.86 -9.58
C TYR A 227 2.93 -5.15 -9.21
N PHE A 228 3.34 -5.78 -8.11
CA PHE A 228 2.81 -7.07 -7.68
C PHE A 228 2.96 -7.26 -6.18
N LEU A 229 2.17 -8.16 -5.61
CA LEU A 229 2.35 -8.55 -4.20
C LEU A 229 3.40 -9.65 -4.07
N ARG A 230 4.22 -9.53 -3.03
CA ARG A 230 5.10 -10.59 -2.54
C ARG A 230 5.21 -10.54 -1.03
N GLU A 231 5.71 -11.61 -0.42
CA GLU A 231 6.00 -11.58 1.02
C GLU A 231 7.21 -10.67 1.32
N ASP A 232 7.10 -9.88 2.39
CA ASP A 232 8.17 -9.07 2.93
C ASP A 232 9.09 -9.95 3.81
N ASN A 233 10.38 -9.97 3.47
CA ASN A 233 11.38 -10.70 4.25
C ASN A 233 11.60 -10.08 5.65
N ASN A 234 11.25 -8.80 5.83
CA ASN A 234 11.30 -8.10 7.12
C ASN A 234 9.98 -8.24 7.90
N LYS A 235 9.44 -9.47 7.95
CA LYS A 235 8.18 -9.78 8.64
C LYS A 235 8.35 -9.93 10.14
N GLN A 236 7.33 -9.55 10.89
CA GLN A 236 7.26 -9.89 12.32
C GLN A 236 6.71 -11.32 12.48
N ALA A 237 7.17 -12.04 13.50
CA ALA A 237 6.74 -13.42 13.74
C ALA A 237 5.26 -13.55 14.14
N ASN A 238 4.65 -12.47 14.61
CA ASN A 238 3.30 -12.41 15.17
C ASN A 238 2.27 -11.79 14.20
N GLU A 239 2.58 -11.72 12.91
CA GLU A 239 1.64 -11.19 11.93
C GLU A 239 0.47 -12.15 11.69
N PRO A 240 -0.75 -11.61 11.48
CA PRO A 240 -1.98 -12.41 11.44
C PRO A 240 -2.07 -13.27 10.17
N ASN A 241 -1.51 -12.78 9.07
CA ASN A 241 -1.46 -13.45 7.78
C ASN A 241 -0.06 -13.21 7.18
N GLN A 242 0.17 -13.65 5.95
CA GLN A 242 1.44 -13.38 5.26
C GLN A 242 1.73 -11.87 5.26
N ALA A 243 3.00 -11.52 5.47
CA ALA A 243 3.44 -10.14 5.52
C ALA A 243 3.59 -9.57 4.09
N LEU A 244 2.49 -9.57 3.33
CA LEU A 244 2.49 -9.16 1.94
C LEU A 244 2.78 -7.66 1.80
N ALA A 245 3.49 -7.31 0.74
CA ALA A 245 3.85 -5.95 0.38
C ALA A 245 3.70 -5.77 -1.13
N LEU A 246 3.29 -4.58 -1.56
CA LEU A 246 3.36 -4.18 -2.96
C LEU A 246 4.82 -3.87 -3.28
N ALA A 247 5.37 -4.63 -4.20
CA ALA A 247 6.71 -4.43 -4.73
C ALA A 247 6.64 -3.85 -6.14
N CYS A 248 7.72 -3.20 -6.55
CA CYS A 248 7.95 -2.77 -7.91
C CYS A 248 9.27 -3.32 -8.45
N ASP A 249 9.24 -3.91 -9.64
CA ASP A 249 10.43 -4.34 -10.40
C ASP A 249 10.49 -3.51 -11.68
N ALA A 250 11.60 -2.81 -11.91
CA ALA A 250 11.78 -1.87 -12.99
C ALA A 250 12.96 -2.24 -13.89
N GLY A 251 12.66 -2.35 -15.18
CA GLY A 251 13.67 -2.55 -16.20
C GLY A 251 13.54 -1.57 -17.34
N TYR A 252 14.44 -1.69 -18.31
CA TYR A 252 14.41 -0.84 -19.50
C TYR A 252 14.95 -1.54 -20.74
N TYR A 253 14.54 -1.05 -21.91
CA TYR A 253 15.07 -1.46 -23.20
C TYR A 253 15.15 -0.25 -24.15
N PRO A 254 16.07 -0.26 -25.13
CA PRO A 254 16.25 0.88 -26.03
C PRO A 254 15.02 1.10 -26.91
N VAL A 255 14.65 2.38 -27.10
CA VAL A 255 13.57 2.79 -28.02
C VAL A 255 13.90 2.39 -29.46
N GLU A 256 15.18 2.45 -29.82
CA GLU A 256 15.68 2.13 -31.16
C GLU A 256 16.44 0.80 -31.17
N GLY A 257 16.43 0.13 -32.32
CA GLY A 257 17.10 -1.16 -32.50
C GLY A 257 16.22 -2.38 -32.20
N SER A 258 16.87 -3.50 -31.87
CA SER A 258 16.21 -4.80 -31.69
C SER A 258 16.64 -5.44 -30.36
N PRO A 259 16.16 -4.92 -29.22
CA PRO A 259 16.50 -5.48 -27.92
C PRO A 259 16.02 -6.92 -27.79
N ALA A 260 16.90 -7.81 -27.32
CA ALA A 260 16.57 -9.22 -27.11
C ALA A 260 15.90 -9.49 -25.74
N ASN A 261 16.12 -8.59 -24.77
CA ASN A 261 15.63 -8.69 -23.40
C ASN A 261 15.37 -7.30 -22.82
N ILE A 262 14.64 -7.26 -21.70
CA ILE A 262 14.55 -6.09 -20.83
C ILE A 262 15.74 -6.16 -19.86
N THR A 263 16.46 -5.06 -19.70
CA THR A 263 17.60 -4.97 -18.75
C THR A 263 17.07 -4.76 -17.34
N ASN A 264 17.64 -5.44 -16.34
CA ASN A 264 17.24 -5.37 -14.92
C ASN A 264 15.75 -5.65 -14.70
N TYR A 265 15.22 -6.75 -15.24
CA TYR A 265 13.79 -7.03 -15.13
C TYR A 265 13.52 -8.50 -14.84
N GLY A 266 12.51 -8.75 -14.02
CA GLY A 266 12.04 -10.09 -13.68
C GLY A 266 12.56 -10.62 -12.36
N ASP A 267 13.04 -9.76 -11.47
CA ASP A 267 13.47 -10.14 -10.11
C ASP A 267 12.40 -9.83 -9.04
N ALA A 268 12.79 -9.79 -7.77
CA ALA A 268 11.84 -9.58 -6.67
C ALA A 268 11.37 -8.11 -6.53
N GLY A 269 12.07 -7.16 -7.15
CA GLY A 269 11.80 -5.74 -7.04
C GLY A 269 11.93 -5.16 -5.62
N GLU A 270 11.70 -3.86 -5.49
CA GLU A 270 11.72 -3.13 -4.23
C GLU A 270 10.33 -2.90 -3.64
N ILE A 271 10.22 -2.91 -2.30
CA ILE A 271 8.93 -2.69 -1.62
C ILE A 271 8.57 -1.21 -1.68
N ILE A 272 7.43 -0.90 -2.30
CA ILE A 272 6.89 0.47 -2.38
C ILE A 272 5.74 0.71 -1.39
N MET A 273 5.00 -0.32 -0.99
CA MET A 273 4.00 -0.24 0.08
C MET A 273 4.01 -1.52 0.92
N LYS A 274 4.13 -1.35 2.23
CA LYS A 274 4.09 -2.49 3.17
C LYS A 274 2.66 -2.86 3.52
N ARG A 275 2.46 -4.15 3.83
CA ARG A 275 1.23 -4.68 4.45
C ARG A 275 -0.02 -4.45 3.58
N VAL A 276 0.10 -4.87 2.34
CA VAL A 276 -0.99 -4.90 1.36
C VAL A 276 -1.51 -6.33 1.28
N ASP A 277 -2.71 -6.57 1.78
CA ASP A 277 -3.32 -7.91 1.85
C ASP A 277 -3.86 -8.38 0.50
N HIS A 278 -4.30 -7.45 -0.36
CA HIS A 278 -4.82 -7.74 -1.70
C HIS A 278 -4.62 -6.56 -2.65
N PHE A 279 -4.31 -6.85 -3.92
CA PHE A 279 -4.15 -5.87 -4.98
C PHE A 279 -5.02 -6.26 -6.18
N ARG A 280 -5.83 -5.32 -6.67
CA ARG A 280 -6.81 -5.50 -7.74
C ARG A 280 -6.61 -4.45 -8.82
N VAL A 281 -6.69 -4.87 -10.08
CA VAL A 281 -6.49 -4.01 -11.25
C VAL A 281 -7.64 -4.21 -12.23
N LEU A 282 -8.35 -3.11 -12.54
CA LEU A 282 -9.37 -3.10 -13.59
C LEU A 282 -8.96 -2.19 -14.75
N LEU A 283 -9.22 -2.68 -15.96
CA LEU A 283 -9.03 -1.95 -17.20
C LEU A 283 -10.38 -1.36 -17.61
N ASN A 284 -10.44 -0.05 -17.77
CA ASN A 284 -11.60 0.60 -18.39
C ASN A 284 -11.43 0.55 -19.89
N VAL A 285 -12.28 -0.23 -20.55
CA VAL A 285 -12.25 -0.40 -21.99
C VAL A 285 -13.39 0.32 -22.67
N GLN A 286 -13.13 0.79 -23.87
CA GLN A 286 -14.11 1.41 -24.74
C GLN A 286 -14.16 0.63 -26.06
N SER A 287 -15.35 0.11 -26.39
CA SER A 287 -15.60 -0.47 -27.70
C SER A 287 -15.76 0.64 -28.74
N ASP A 288 -15.31 0.38 -29.96
CA ASP A 288 -15.54 1.27 -31.11
C ASP A 288 -16.97 1.11 -31.67
N GLU A 289 -17.62 -0.04 -31.43
CA GLU A 289 -18.97 -0.35 -31.95
C GLU A 289 -20.09 0.21 -31.07
N THR A 290 -19.89 0.20 -29.75
CA THR A 290 -20.83 0.78 -28.78
C THR A 290 -20.09 1.79 -27.93
N ALA A 291 -20.57 3.03 -27.85
CA ALA A 291 -19.95 4.10 -27.05
C ALA A 291 -19.90 3.81 -25.52
N GLY A 292 -20.24 2.59 -25.09
CA GLY A 292 -20.17 2.12 -23.72
C GLY A 292 -18.74 1.92 -23.25
N ARG A 293 -18.52 2.31 -21.99
CA ARG A 293 -17.31 2.00 -21.23
C ARG A 293 -17.63 0.94 -20.20
N ARG A 294 -16.70 0.03 -19.96
CA ARG A 294 -16.82 -0.97 -18.90
C ARG A 294 -15.47 -1.23 -18.25
N TYR A 295 -15.49 -1.48 -16.95
CA TYR A 295 -14.33 -2.00 -16.24
C TYR A 295 -14.31 -3.53 -16.38
N VAL A 296 -13.15 -4.09 -16.72
CA VAL A 296 -12.92 -5.53 -16.86
C VAL A 296 -11.61 -5.90 -16.18
N SER A 297 -11.51 -7.14 -15.69
CA SER A 297 -10.22 -7.67 -15.22
C SER A 297 -9.26 -7.88 -16.39
N ILE A 298 -7.97 -8.05 -16.09
CA ILE A 298 -6.96 -8.37 -17.11
C ILE A 298 -7.29 -9.72 -17.78
N ASN A 299 -7.82 -10.68 -17.02
CA ASN A 299 -8.22 -12.00 -17.54
C ASN A 299 -9.40 -11.89 -18.49
N ASP A 300 -10.45 -11.19 -18.09
CA ASP A 300 -11.62 -10.99 -18.95
C ASP A 300 -11.24 -10.22 -20.21
N TYR A 301 -10.37 -9.21 -20.10
CA TYR A 301 -9.86 -8.46 -21.24
C TYR A 301 -9.15 -9.38 -22.24
N LEU A 302 -8.20 -10.21 -21.78
CA LEU A 302 -7.47 -11.13 -22.65
C LEU A 302 -8.36 -12.25 -23.23
N ASN A 303 -9.50 -12.56 -22.61
CA ASN A 303 -10.48 -13.50 -23.14
C ASN A 303 -11.49 -12.86 -24.13
N LEU A 304 -11.43 -11.54 -24.35
CA LEU A 304 -12.22 -10.90 -25.41
C LEU A 304 -11.70 -11.31 -26.80
N PRO A 305 -12.59 -11.40 -27.81
CA PRO A 305 -12.18 -11.63 -29.19
C PRO A 305 -11.31 -10.48 -29.71
N ALA A 306 -10.33 -10.80 -30.54
CA ALA A 306 -9.56 -9.81 -31.27
C ALA A 306 -10.36 -9.23 -32.46
N PRO A 307 -10.18 -7.95 -32.82
CA PRO A 307 -9.35 -6.95 -32.13
C PRO A 307 -10.01 -6.52 -30.81
N ARG A 308 -9.23 -6.49 -29.73
CA ARG A 308 -9.75 -6.14 -28.41
C ARG A 308 -9.91 -4.62 -28.28
N PRO A 309 -10.91 -4.16 -27.50
CA PRO A 309 -11.22 -2.74 -27.37
C PRO A 309 -10.08 -1.95 -26.72
N ARG A 310 -10.01 -0.65 -27.03
CA ARG A 310 -8.99 0.22 -26.44
C ARG A 310 -9.17 0.40 -24.93
N ILE A 311 -8.06 0.53 -24.23
CA ILE A 311 -8.00 0.81 -22.79
C ILE A 311 -7.82 2.33 -22.60
N VAL A 312 -8.69 2.94 -21.81
CA VAL A 312 -8.73 4.40 -21.61
C VAL A 312 -8.39 4.84 -20.18
N SER A 313 -8.51 3.95 -19.21
CA SER A 313 -8.06 4.19 -17.83
C SER A 313 -7.74 2.87 -17.13
N VAL A 314 -6.90 2.95 -16.11
CA VAL A 314 -6.64 1.84 -15.19
C VAL A 314 -7.17 2.23 -13.81
N GLN A 315 -7.82 1.29 -13.13
CA GLN A 315 -8.24 1.43 -11.75
C GLN A 315 -7.44 0.48 -10.87
N LEU A 316 -6.83 1.03 -9.84
CA LEU A 316 -6.06 0.29 -8.84
C LEU A 316 -6.89 0.25 -7.55
N GLY A 317 -6.97 -0.92 -6.92
CA GLY A 317 -7.58 -1.10 -5.61
C GLY A 317 -6.68 -1.96 -4.74
N MET A 318 -6.53 -1.57 -3.48
CA MET A 318 -5.71 -2.30 -2.52
C MET A 318 -6.41 -2.37 -1.18
N LEU A 319 -6.36 -3.53 -0.54
CA LEU A 319 -6.67 -3.68 0.87
C LEU A 319 -5.37 -3.57 1.65
N VAL A 320 -5.20 -2.47 2.39
CA VAL A 320 -3.98 -2.18 3.16
C VAL A 320 -4.28 -2.34 4.64
N ARG A 321 -3.33 -2.90 5.40
CA ARG A 321 -3.42 -3.02 6.86
C ARG A 321 -2.36 -2.21 7.58
N SER A 322 -2.64 -1.85 8.83
CA SER A 322 -1.67 -1.19 9.71
C SER A 322 -0.47 -2.10 9.95
N ALA A 323 0.72 -1.50 10.10
CA ALA A 323 1.92 -2.25 10.44
C ALA A 323 1.87 -2.77 11.89
N GLN A 324 1.28 -1.99 12.79
CA GLN A 324 1.10 -2.34 14.20
C GLN A 324 -0.30 -2.89 14.47
N SER A 325 -0.37 -3.77 15.46
CA SER A 325 -1.63 -4.30 16.02
C SER A 325 -2.34 -3.24 16.86
N VAL A 326 -3.67 -3.26 16.85
CA VAL A 326 -4.52 -2.48 17.77
C VAL A 326 -5.04 -3.31 18.95
N GLY A 327 -4.46 -4.49 19.18
CA GLY A 327 -4.81 -5.39 20.27
C GLY A 327 -6.09 -6.18 19.99
N SER A 328 -6.78 -6.62 21.05
CA SER A 328 -8.07 -7.32 20.95
C SER A 328 -9.22 -6.32 20.92
N GLU A 329 -9.44 -5.71 19.75
CA GLU A 329 -10.51 -4.74 19.54
C GLU A 329 -11.79 -5.44 19.04
N SER A 330 -12.83 -5.45 19.88
CA SER A 330 -14.10 -6.12 19.58
C SER A 330 -14.89 -5.51 18.43
N THR A 331 -14.64 -4.23 18.11
CA THR A 331 -15.25 -3.55 16.97
C THR A 331 -14.66 -4.01 15.62
N ILE A 332 -13.45 -4.57 15.60
CA ILE A 332 -12.84 -5.14 14.40
C ILE A 332 -13.18 -6.64 14.33
N LYS A 333 -14.16 -6.95 13.49
CA LYS A 333 -14.63 -8.32 13.32
C LYS A 333 -13.77 -9.10 12.33
N ASN A 334 -13.74 -10.42 12.50
CA ASN A 334 -13.01 -11.31 11.58
C ASN A 334 -13.76 -11.53 10.26
N ASP A 335 -15.09 -11.37 10.28
CA ASP A 335 -16.01 -11.48 9.14
C ASP A 335 -16.24 -10.12 8.46
N GLN A 336 -15.34 -9.15 8.68
CA GLN A 336 -15.47 -7.84 8.07
C GLN A 336 -15.25 -7.95 6.56
N GLU A 337 -16.24 -7.47 5.81
CA GLU A 337 -16.17 -7.35 4.36
C GLU A 337 -15.58 -6.01 3.94
N PHE A 338 -14.79 -6.05 2.87
CA PHE A 338 -14.19 -4.90 2.24
C PHE A 338 -14.54 -4.91 0.75
N ILE A 339 -14.94 -3.76 0.21
CA ILE A 339 -15.20 -3.63 -1.23
C ILE A 339 -13.93 -3.12 -1.90
N VAL A 340 -13.20 -4.00 -2.57
CA VAL A 340 -12.01 -3.65 -3.37
C VAL A 340 -12.42 -3.63 -4.84
N LEU A 341 -12.71 -2.44 -5.35
CA LEU A 341 -13.25 -2.22 -6.70
C LEU A 341 -14.53 -3.01 -6.97
N ASP A 342 -14.46 -4.04 -7.81
CA ASP A 342 -15.56 -4.91 -8.23
C ASP A 342 -15.76 -6.13 -7.30
N GLN A 343 -14.90 -6.30 -6.30
CA GLN A 343 -14.90 -7.48 -5.42
C GLN A 343 -15.30 -7.12 -3.99
N THR A 344 -16.20 -7.92 -3.41
CA THR A 344 -16.44 -7.92 -1.96
C THR A 344 -15.59 -9.04 -1.35
N VAL A 345 -14.60 -8.67 -0.54
CA VAL A 345 -13.58 -9.58 -0.03
C VAL A 345 -13.62 -9.68 1.48
N GLN A 346 -13.26 -10.84 2.01
CA GLN A 346 -13.01 -11.06 3.43
C GLN A 346 -11.56 -11.48 3.64
N VAL A 347 -10.94 -11.03 4.72
CA VAL A 347 -9.56 -11.41 5.04
C VAL A 347 -9.56 -12.86 5.56
N LYS A 348 -8.60 -13.67 5.08
CA LYS A 348 -8.36 -15.02 5.58
C LYS A 348 -8.23 -15.00 7.11
N VAL A 349 -9.02 -15.83 7.79
CA VAL A 349 -8.98 -15.90 9.25
C VAL A 349 -7.58 -16.39 9.70
N PRO A 350 -6.87 -15.63 10.55
CA PRO A 350 -5.55 -16.04 11.06
C PRO A 350 -5.61 -17.39 11.78
N GLU A 351 -4.66 -18.29 11.53
CA GLU A 351 -4.58 -19.58 12.21
C GLU A 351 -4.28 -19.46 13.72
N SER A 352 -3.71 -18.33 14.18
CA SER A 352 -3.13 -18.25 15.53
C SER A 352 -3.18 -16.90 16.26
N SER A 353 -3.92 -15.88 15.77
CA SER A 353 -3.85 -14.55 16.41
C SER A 353 -5.20 -13.96 16.83
N ASN A 354 -5.29 -13.62 18.13
CA ASN A 354 -6.34 -12.77 18.70
C ASN A 354 -6.07 -11.26 18.51
N THR A 355 -4.95 -10.88 17.87
CA THR A 355 -4.61 -9.48 17.61
C THR A 355 -5.30 -8.97 16.35
N LYS A 356 -5.83 -7.76 16.43
CA LYS A 356 -6.54 -7.09 15.35
C LYS A 356 -5.65 -6.03 14.73
N TYR A 357 -5.89 -5.78 13.45
CA TYR A 357 -5.20 -4.79 12.66
C TYR A 357 -6.23 -3.93 11.96
N VAL A 358 -5.95 -2.63 11.85
CA VAL A 358 -6.79 -1.73 11.08
C VAL A 358 -6.57 -2.04 9.60
N ARG A 359 -7.66 -2.05 8.83
CA ARG A 359 -7.63 -2.26 7.39
C ARG A 359 -8.44 -1.18 6.70
N GLN A 360 -7.94 -0.74 5.56
CA GLN A 360 -8.61 0.24 4.74
C GLN A 360 -8.42 -0.11 3.26
N VAL A 361 -9.49 0.07 2.49
CA VAL A 361 -9.40 0.03 1.04
C VAL A 361 -8.89 1.37 0.54
N VAL A 362 -7.86 1.32 -0.30
CA VAL A 362 -7.35 2.47 -1.03
C VAL A 362 -7.56 2.20 -2.51
N SER A 363 -8.10 3.16 -3.24
CA SER A 363 -8.32 3.02 -4.68
C SER A 363 -7.97 4.29 -5.43
N GLN A 364 -7.50 4.13 -6.65
CA GLN A 364 -7.16 5.23 -7.55
C GLN A 364 -7.59 4.88 -8.97
N THR A 365 -8.27 5.82 -9.63
CA THR A 365 -8.55 5.73 -11.07
C THR A 365 -7.59 6.65 -11.80
N ILE A 366 -6.87 6.12 -12.79
CA ILE A 366 -5.89 6.85 -13.59
C ILE A 366 -6.30 6.81 -15.06
N ALA A 367 -6.68 7.95 -15.61
CA ALA A 367 -6.95 8.10 -17.03
C ALA A 367 -5.63 8.05 -17.83
N LEU A 368 -5.63 7.26 -18.91
CA LEU A 368 -4.51 7.14 -19.85
C LEU A 368 -4.62 8.32 -20.84
N ARG A 369 -4.04 9.47 -20.48
CA ARG A 369 -4.32 10.73 -21.19
C ARG A 369 -3.86 10.74 -22.64
N ASN A 370 -2.81 9.98 -22.93
CA ASN A 370 -2.18 9.93 -24.25
C ASN A 370 -2.92 9.03 -25.25
N VAL A 371 -4.11 8.53 -24.91
CA VAL A 371 -5.02 7.83 -25.83
C VAL A 371 -6.29 8.61 -26.19
N PHE A 372 -6.45 9.83 -25.67
CA PHE A 372 -7.56 10.69 -26.07
C PHE A 372 -7.17 11.54 -27.28
N GLY A 373 -7.90 11.35 -28.39
CA GLY A 373 -7.70 12.09 -29.64
C GLY A 373 -7.17 11.20 -30.78
N GLU A 374 -7.26 11.70 -32.01
CA GLU A 374 -6.64 11.07 -33.17
C GLU A 374 -5.24 11.66 -33.37
N ARG A 375 -4.22 10.81 -33.46
CA ARG A 375 -2.90 11.23 -33.97
C ARG A 375 -2.97 11.10 -35.49
N GLY A 376 -2.66 12.19 -36.20
CA GLY A 376 -2.77 12.29 -37.66
C GLY A 376 -2.11 11.10 -38.36
N ARG A 377 -2.81 10.56 -39.35
CA ARG A 377 -2.34 9.44 -40.18
C ARG A 377 -1.12 9.80 -41.02
#